data_AF-A0A2U0DK81-F1
#
_entry.id   AF-A0A2U0DK81-F1
#
_cell.length_a   1.000
_cell.length_b   1.000
_cell.length_c   1.000
_cell.angle_alpha   90.00
_cell.angle_beta   90.00
_cell.angle_gamma   90.00
#
_symmetry.space_group_name_H-M   'P 1'
#
loop_
_entity.id
_entity.type
_entity.pdbx_description
1 polymer ?
#
loop_
_entity_poly.entity_id
_entity_poly.type
_entity_poly.pdbx_seq_one_letter_code
_entity_poly.pdbx_strand_id
1 'polypeptide(L)'
;RYGQQVSRLRFRARAAIETCISHLKRNHSLGLNFLKGVDGDIHNALLAGIGYNLKMRLNQIKKQLILWFELVFKIFLGKYNFQNEKLAF
;
A
#
# COMPACT_ATOMS: atom_id res chain seq x y z
N ARG A 1 2.93 34.73 -11.20
CA ARG A 1 3.23 33.37 -11.73
C ARG A 1 3.41 32.31 -10.63
N TYR A 2 4.19 32.59 -9.57
CA TYR A 2 4.39 31.67 -8.42
C TYR A 2 3.09 31.21 -7.73
N GLY A 3 2.17 32.14 -7.41
CA GLY A 3 0.90 31.80 -6.74
C GLY A 3 0.01 30.81 -7.50
N GLN A 4 0.03 30.85 -8.84
CA GLN A 4 -0.74 29.91 -9.67
C GLN A 4 -0.16 28.49 -9.63
N GLN A 5 1.17 28.35 -9.51
CA GLN A 5 1.82 27.05 -9.37
C GLN A 5 1.48 26.40 -8.02
N VAL A 6 1.52 27.17 -6.93
CA VAL A 6 1.15 26.69 -5.59
C VAL A 6 -0.31 26.24 -5.54
N SER A 7 -1.22 27.00 -6.17
CA SER A 7 -2.63 26.60 -6.27
C SER A 7 -2.81 25.32 -7.09
N ARG A 8 -2.12 25.17 -8.23
CA ARG A 8 -2.17 23.93 -9.02
C ARG A 8 -1.68 22.70 -8.25
N LEU A 9 -0.61 22.83 -7.46
CA LEU A 9 -0.12 21.74 -6.61
C LEU A 9 -1.15 21.33 -5.55
N ARG A 10 -1.79 22.29 -4.90
CA ARG A 10 -2.87 22.03 -3.93
C ARG A 10 -4.06 21.32 -4.56
N PHE A 11 -4.51 21.75 -5.74
CA PHE A 11 -5.62 21.09 -6.45
C PHE A 11 -5.28 19.65 -6.86
N ARG A 12 -4.04 19.40 -7.31
CA ARG A 12 -3.59 18.03 -7.63
C ARG A 12 -3.57 17.12 -6.41
N ALA A 13 -3.06 17.61 -5.28
CA ALA A 13 -3.08 16.86 -4.02
C ALA A 13 -4.51 16.55 -3.58
N ARG A 14 -5.41 17.54 -3.66
CA ARG A 14 -6.82 17.35 -3.31
C ARG A 14 -7.51 16.32 -4.22
N ALA A 15 -7.30 16.39 -5.54
CA ALA A 15 -7.88 15.42 -6.46
C ALA A 15 -7.50 13.97 -6.13
N ALA A 16 -6.23 13.74 -5.73
CA ALA A 16 -5.79 12.44 -5.26
C ALA A 16 -6.47 12.01 -3.95
N ILE A 17 -6.56 12.92 -2.96
CA ILE A 17 -7.17 12.65 -1.65
C ILE A 17 -8.67 12.35 -1.79
N GLU A 18 -9.43 13.17 -2.52
CA GLU A 18 -10.86 13.00 -2.74
C GLU A 18 -11.17 11.64 -3.40
N THR A 19 -10.29 11.21 -4.32
CA THR A 19 -10.39 9.90 -4.97
C THR A 19 -10.19 8.76 -3.96
N CYS A 20 -9.17 8.87 -3.09
CA CYS A 20 -8.97 7.92 -1.99
C CYS A 20 -10.17 7.87 -1.04
N ILE A 21 -10.73 9.02 -0.66
CA ILE A 21 -11.91 9.09 0.22
C ILE A 21 -13.13 8.44 -0.46
N SER A 22 -13.36 8.68 -1.76
CA SER A 22 -14.44 8.05 -2.52
C SER A 22 -14.29 6.52 -2.56
N HIS A 23 -13.06 6.02 -2.75
CA HIS A 23 -12.79 4.59 -2.69
C HIS A 23 -12.97 4.01 -1.29
N LEU A 24 -12.54 4.74 -0.25
CA LEU A 24 -12.73 4.33 1.14
C LEU A 24 -14.22 4.22 1.49
N LYS A 25 -15.05 5.17 1.05
CA LYS A 25 -16.50 5.14 1.29
C LYS A 25 -17.21 3.96 0.62
N ARG A 26 -16.80 3.60 -0.61
CA ARG A 26 -17.47 2.54 -1.41
C ARG A 26 -16.93 1.14 -1.14
N ASN A 27 -15.62 0.99 -0.97
CA ASN A 27 -14.94 -0.31 -0.95
C ASN A 27 -14.34 -0.65 0.42
N HIS A 28 -14.40 0.27 1.39
CA HIS A 28 -13.93 0.07 2.75
C HIS A 28 -15.00 0.53 3.75
N SER A 29 -14.76 0.31 5.04
CA SER A 29 -15.71 0.60 6.12
C SER A 29 -15.84 2.09 6.47
N LEU A 30 -15.54 3.02 5.56
CA LEU A 30 -15.70 4.48 5.78
C LEU A 30 -17.17 4.90 5.56
N GLY A 31 -18.08 4.28 6.30
CA GLY A 31 -19.51 4.59 6.33
C GLY A 31 -19.94 5.22 7.67
N LEU A 32 -21.24 5.45 7.81
CA LEU A 32 -21.83 5.87 9.07
C LEU A 32 -21.85 4.72 10.09
N ASN A 33 -21.59 5.04 11.35
CA ASN A 33 -21.61 4.16 12.49
C ASN A 33 -22.88 4.38 13.32
N PHE A 34 -23.82 3.44 13.21
CA PHE A 34 -25.13 3.52 13.88
C PHE A 34 -25.09 3.22 15.39
N LEU A 35 -23.95 2.80 15.94
CA LEU A 35 -23.84 2.36 17.34
C LEU A 35 -23.54 3.50 18.32
N LYS A 36 -22.87 4.57 17.87
CA LYS A 36 -22.42 5.69 18.73
C LYS A 36 -22.65 7.08 18.11
N GLY A 37 -23.46 7.17 17.06
CA GLY A 37 -23.73 8.43 16.36
C GLY A 37 -22.44 9.12 15.89
N VAL A 38 -22.36 10.44 16.06
CA VAL A 38 -21.26 11.28 15.55
C VAL A 38 -19.89 10.85 16.09
N ASP A 39 -19.80 10.51 17.37
CA ASP A 39 -18.53 10.01 17.94
C ASP A 39 -18.15 8.70 17.28
N GLY A 40 -19.11 7.80 17.06
CA GLY A 40 -18.90 6.56 16.33
C GLY A 40 -18.41 6.77 14.90
N ASP A 41 -18.93 7.78 14.21
CA ASP A 41 -18.53 8.15 12.84
C ASP A 41 -17.08 8.62 12.78
N ILE A 42 -16.66 9.45 13.73
CA ILE A 42 -15.29 9.97 13.83
C ILE A 42 -14.30 8.81 14.04
N HIS A 43 -14.59 7.92 14.99
CA HIS A 43 -13.74 6.75 15.25
C HIS A 43 -13.69 5.80 14.05
N ASN A 44 -14.83 5.54 13.42
CA ASN A 44 -14.90 4.68 12.24
C ASN A 44 -14.08 5.26 11.08
N ALA A 45 -14.15 6.58 10.87
CA ALA A 45 -13.36 7.25 9.85
C ALA A 45 -11.85 7.17 10.10
N LEU A 46 -11.44 7.37 11.35
CA LEU A 46 -10.04 7.27 11.75
C LEU A 46 -9.50 5.84 11.55
N LEU A 47 -10.24 4.84 12.04
CA LEU A 47 -9.85 3.43 11.92
C LEU A 47 -9.83 2.95 10.47
N ALA A 48 -10.82 3.33 9.66
CA ALA A 48 -10.83 3.01 8.23
C ALA A 48 -9.62 3.61 7.50
N GLY A 49 -9.25 4.86 7.83
CA GLY A 49 -8.04 5.50 7.30
C GLY A 49 -6.74 4.79 7.73
N ILE A 50 -6.63 4.44 9.01
CA ILE A 50 -5.47 3.68 9.53
C ILE A 50 -5.37 2.32 8.84
N GLY A 51 -6.48 1.57 8.78
CA GLY A 51 -6.53 0.25 8.17
C GLY A 51 -6.14 0.27 6.68
N TYR A 52 -6.57 1.29 5.94
CA TYR A 52 -6.17 1.47 4.54
C TYR A 52 -4.67 1.73 4.38
N ASN A 53 -4.10 2.63 5.21
CA ASN A 53 -2.67 2.89 5.20
C ASN A 53 -1.86 1.63 5.58
N LEU A 54 -2.32 0.88 6.58
CA LEU A 54 -1.69 -0.37 6.99
C LEU A 54 -1.73 -1.41 5.87
N LYS A 55 -2.88 -1.58 5.19
CA LYS A 55 -3.02 -2.47 4.02
C LYS A 55 -2.02 -2.10 2.92
N MET A 56 -1.82 -0.81 2.65
CA MET A 56 -0.85 -0.35 1.66
C MET A 56 0.59 -0.72 2.05
N ARG A 57 0.96 -0.51 3.32
CA ARG A 57 2.29 -0.90 3.85
C ARG A 57 2.51 -2.41 3.83
N LEU A 58 1.53 -3.20 4.26
CA LEU A 58 1.61 -4.65 4.22
C LEU A 58 1.76 -5.18 2.79
N ASN A 59 1.07 -4.57 1.81
CA ASN A 59 1.25 -4.92 0.40
C ASN A 59 2.66 -4.61 -0.12
N GLN A 60 3.28 -3.53 0.35
CA GLN A 60 4.68 -3.21 0.01
C GLN A 60 5.63 -4.24 0.62
N ILE A 61 5.45 -4.59 1.89
CA ILE A 61 6.25 -5.60 2.58
C ILE A 61 6.11 -6.95 1.89
N LYS A 62 4.88 -7.37 1.55
CA LYS A 62 4.62 -8.62 0.81
C LYS A 62 5.41 -8.67 -0.50
N LYS A 63 5.39 -7.59 -1.30
CA LYS A 63 6.16 -7.52 -2.54
C LYS A 63 7.67 -7.64 -2.29
N GLN A 64 8.17 -6.96 -1.26
CA GLN A 64 9.58 -7.02 -0.91
C GLN A 64 10.01 -8.44 -0.49
N LEU A 65 9.18 -9.14 0.30
CA LEU A 65 9.45 -10.52 0.70
C LEU A 65 9.49 -11.48 -0.49
N ILE A 66 8.58 -11.34 -1.45
CA ILE A 66 8.57 -12.15 -2.69
C ILE A 66 9.86 -11.92 -3.48
N LEU A 67 10.27 -10.67 -3.66
CA LEU A 67 11.52 -10.35 -4.37
C LEU A 67 12.75 -10.94 -3.69
N TRP A 68 12.83 -10.85 -2.36
CA TRP A 68 13.91 -11.47 -1.60
C TRP A 68 13.90 -13.00 -1.74
N PHE A 69 12.73 -13.61 -1.68
CA PHE A 69 12.59 -15.06 -1.85
C PHE A 69 13.07 -15.52 -3.24
N GLU A 70 12.65 -14.83 -4.30
CA GLU A 70 13.10 -15.11 -5.67
C GLU A 70 14.61 -14.96 -5.83
N LEU A 71 15.20 -13.93 -5.20
CA LEU A 71 16.65 -13.70 -5.25
C LEU A 71 17.42 -14.82 -4.54
N VAL A 72 17.00 -15.20 -3.33
CA VAL A 72 17.62 -16.30 -2.58
C VAL A 72 17.49 -17.62 -3.35
N PHE A 73 16.32 -17.89 -3.92
CA PHE A 73 16.08 -19.09 -4.71
C PHE A 73 16.97 -19.16 -5.96
N LYS A 74 17.14 -18.04 -6.68
CA LYS A 74 18.06 -17.95 -7.82
C LYS A 74 19.53 -18.17 -7.43
N ILE A 75 19.98 -17.57 -6.32
CA ILE A 75 21.35 -17.78 -5.83
C ILE A 75 21.56 -19.25 -5.46
N PHE A 76 20.60 -19.86 -4.78
CA PHE A 76 20.66 -21.26 -4.40
C PHE A 76 20.73 -22.19 -5.61
N LEU A 77 19.83 -22.02 -6.59
CA LEU A 77 19.85 -22.80 -7.84
C LEU A 77 21.12 -22.57 -8.65
N GLY A 78 21.60 -21.33 -8.71
CA GLY A 78 22.86 -21.01 -9.40
C GLY A 78 24.05 -21.73 -8.77
N LYS A 79 24.13 -21.79 -7.44
CA LYS A 79 25.16 -22.58 -6.74
C LYS A 79 25.01 -24.07 -6.99
N TYR A 80 23.80 -24.60 -6.95
CA TYR A 80 23.53 -26.01 -7.21
C TYR A 80 23.95 -26.41 -8.64
N ASN A 81 23.57 -25.62 -9.65
CA ASN A 81 23.96 -25.86 -11.04
C ASN A 81 25.48 -25.82 -11.23
N PHE A 82 26.16 -24.83 -10.65
CA PHE A 82 27.62 -24.72 -10.73
C PHE A 82 28.36 -25.91 -10.07
N GLN A 83 27.83 -26.42 -8.94
CA GLN A 83 28.41 -27.59 -8.29
C GLN A 83 28.21 -28.87 -9.11
N ASN A 84 27.05 -29.04 -9.76
CA ASN A 84 26.81 -30.17 -10.66
C ASN A 84 27.70 -30.12 -11.90
N GLU A 85 27.94 -28.94 -12.46
CA GLU A 85 28.85 -28.77 -13.61
C GLU A 85 30.30 -29.15 -13.26
N LYS A 86 30.76 -28.83 -12.03
CA LYS A 86 32.09 -29.25 -11.55
C LYS A 86 32.23 -30.75 -11.28
N LEU A 87 31.15 -31.45 -10.98
CA LEU A 87 31.14 -32.91 -10.76
C LEU A 87 31.02 -33.70 -12.07
N ALA A 88 30.66 -33.04 -13.17
CA ALA A 88 30.52 -33.63 -14.49
C ALA A 88 31.83 -33.64 -15.31
N PHE A 89 32.90 -33.02 -14.80
CA PHE A 89 34.28 -33.09 -15.30
C PHE A 89 35.13 -33.98 -14.40
#